data_AF-A0A7S1WUJ3-F1
#
_entry.id   AF-A0A7S1WUJ3-F1
#
_cell.length_a   1.000
_cell.length_b   1.000
_cell.length_c   1.000
_cell.angle_alpha   90.00
_cell.angle_beta   90.00
_cell.angle_gamma   90.00
#
_symmetry.space_group_name_H-M   'P 1'
#
loop_
_entity.id
_entity.type
_entity.pdbx_description
1 polymer ?
#
loop_
_entity_poly.entity_id
_entity_poly.type
_entity_poly.pdbx_seq_one_letter_code
_entity_poly.pdbx_strand_id
1 'polypeptide(L)'
;CFTHQKALGGEVARKSVRMPGLNAIGNPSKMYVADSIASEMHVHYDGQRRETVEVVPLDAVPLKALDLLKIDVESMELEVLRGAERTLGRFRPAVYVEDSEAE
;
A
#
# COMPACT_ATOMS: atom_id res chain seq x y z
N CYS A 1 -0.60 4.45 16.15
CA CYS A 1 0.67 3.95 15.60
C CYS A 1 0.55 4.04 14.09
N PHE A 2 0.66 5.23 13.53
CA PHE A 2 0.50 5.45 12.09
C PHE A 2 1.83 5.96 11.57
N THR A 3 2.48 5.09 10.81
CA THR A 3 3.77 5.32 10.20
C THR A 3 3.58 6.22 9.00
N HIS A 4 3.71 7.53 9.21
CA HIS A 4 3.76 8.51 8.12
C HIS A 4 4.82 8.18 7.05
N GLN A 5 5.75 7.27 7.35
CA GLN A 5 6.85 6.86 6.47
C GLN A 5 7.05 5.34 6.38
N LYS A 6 6.06 4.51 6.77
CA LYS A 6 6.12 3.07 6.51
C LYS A 6 4.88 2.58 5.77
N ALA A 7 5.11 1.80 4.72
CA ALA A 7 4.12 1.10 3.92
C ALA A 7 4.31 -0.42 4.07
N LEU A 8 3.26 -1.18 3.71
CA LEU A 8 3.33 -2.64 3.64
C LEU A 8 3.65 -3.10 2.21
N GLY A 9 4.36 -4.22 2.06
CA GLY A 9 4.67 -4.85 0.77
C GLY A 9 5.38 -6.19 0.91
N GLY A 10 5.76 -6.82 -0.20
CA GLY A 10 6.33 -8.17 -0.20
C GLY A 10 7.74 -8.28 0.39
N GLU A 11 8.51 -7.20 0.33
CA GLU A 11 9.91 -7.16 0.76
C GLU A 11 10.28 -5.81 1.41
N VAL A 12 11.43 -5.79 2.09
CA VAL A 12 11.97 -4.56 2.67
C VAL A 12 12.54 -3.69 1.56
N ALA A 13 12.04 -2.47 1.44
CA ALA A 13 12.53 -1.51 0.46
C ALA A 13 12.46 -0.07 0.98
N ARG A 14 13.15 0.84 0.31
CA ARG A 14 13.01 2.28 0.50
C ARG A 14 12.62 2.90 -0.83
N LYS A 15 11.44 3.52 -0.90
CA LYS A 15 10.90 4.11 -2.13
C LYS A 15 10.81 5.62 -1.98
N SER A 16 11.22 6.36 -3.01
CA SER A 16 10.93 7.79 -3.14
C SER A 16 9.69 7.97 -4.01
N VAL A 17 8.58 8.34 -3.39
CA VAL A 17 7.27 8.44 -4.04
C VAL A 17 6.89 9.91 -4.27
N ARG A 18 6.28 10.20 -5.43
CA ARG A 18 5.72 11.54 -5.73
C ARG A 18 4.46 11.73 -4.89
N MET A 19 4.34 12.89 -4.24
CA MET A 19 3.18 13.15 -3.39
C MET A 19 1.99 13.63 -4.22
N PRO A 20 0.81 13.01 -4.09
CA PRO A 20 -0.39 13.53 -4.75
C PRO A 20 -0.79 14.86 -4.11
N GLY A 21 -1.32 15.76 -4.93
CA GLY A 21 -1.92 17.00 -4.50
C GLY A 21 -3.25 16.72 -3.82
N LEU A 22 -3.26 16.69 -2.49
CA LEU A 22 -4.44 16.40 -1.69
C LEU A 22 -5.55 17.47 -1.78
N ASN A 23 -5.24 18.63 -2.36
CA ASN A 23 -6.16 19.75 -2.57
C ASN A 23 -6.70 19.83 -4.01
N ALA A 24 -6.34 18.88 -4.87
CA ALA A 24 -6.79 18.82 -6.25
C ALA A 24 -7.91 17.78 -6.42
N ILE A 25 -8.83 18.03 -7.35
CA ILE A 25 -9.86 17.04 -7.72
C ILE A 25 -9.18 15.92 -8.50
N GLY A 26 -9.07 14.73 -7.90
CA GLY A 26 -8.44 13.56 -8.51
C GLY A 26 -8.59 12.34 -7.62
N ASN A 27 -7.94 11.24 -7.98
CA ASN A 27 -7.93 10.00 -7.21
C ASN A 27 -6.53 9.70 -6.63
N PRO A 28 -6.16 10.32 -5.49
CA PRO A 28 -4.81 10.21 -4.93
C PRO A 28 -4.42 8.79 -4.49
N SER A 29 -5.39 7.89 -4.24
CA SER A 29 -5.10 6.50 -3.84
C SER A 29 -4.50 5.68 -5.00
N LYS A 30 -4.81 6.02 -6.25
CA LYS A 30 -4.27 5.38 -7.46
C LYS A 30 -2.84 5.81 -7.82
N MET A 31 -2.10 6.43 -6.90
CA MET A 31 -0.74 6.91 -7.18
C MET A 31 0.22 5.80 -7.63
N TYR A 32 0.10 4.59 -7.08
CA TYR A 32 0.93 3.45 -7.46
C TYR A 32 0.64 2.98 -8.89
N VAL A 33 -0.65 2.88 -9.22
CA VAL A 33 -1.12 2.56 -10.56
C VAL A 33 -0.64 3.61 -11.56
N ALA A 34 -0.89 4.89 -11.29
CA ALA A 34 -0.50 6.01 -12.17
C ALA A 34 1.01 6.04 -12.46
N ASP A 35 1.85 5.81 -11.45
CA ASP A 35 3.31 5.71 -11.62
C ASP A 35 3.71 4.48 -12.46
N SER A 36 2.98 3.36 -12.36
CA SER A 36 3.28 2.11 -13.06
C SER A 36 2.89 2.14 -14.54
N ILE A 37 1.74 2.74 -14.87
CA ILE A 37 1.23 2.83 -16.26
C ILE A 37 1.59 4.14 -16.96
N ALA A 38 2.35 5.03 -16.31
CA ALA A 38 2.70 6.38 -16.78
C ALA A 38 1.48 7.19 -17.25
N SER A 39 0.31 6.97 -16.63
CA SER A 39 -0.94 7.64 -16.95
C SER A 39 -1.27 8.62 -15.83
N GLU A 40 -1.10 9.90 -16.09
CA GLU A 40 -1.40 10.97 -15.14
C GLU A 40 -2.90 11.34 -15.13
N MET A 41 -3.74 10.65 -15.92
CA MET A 41 -5.14 11.04 -16.15
C MET A 41 -6.02 11.07 -14.89
N HIS A 42 -5.57 10.49 -13.76
CA HIS A 42 -6.37 10.43 -12.52
C HIS A 42 -5.65 10.92 -11.27
N VAL A 43 -4.37 11.30 -11.35
CA VAL A 43 -3.59 11.73 -10.17
C VAL A 43 -2.94 13.08 -10.44
N HIS A 44 -3.37 14.10 -9.69
CA HIS A 44 -2.67 15.37 -9.64
C HIS A 44 -1.59 15.30 -8.57
N TYR A 45 -0.36 15.72 -8.90
CA TYR A 45 0.77 15.73 -7.96
C TYR A 45 1.00 17.13 -7.36
N ASP A 46 1.53 17.18 -6.14
CA ASP A 46 1.94 18.40 -5.42
C ASP A 46 3.29 18.91 -5.96
N GLY A 47 3.31 19.27 -7.24
CA GLY A 47 4.50 19.71 -7.96
C GLY A 47 5.59 18.63 -8.00
N GLN A 48 6.77 18.95 -7.47
CA GLN A 48 7.94 18.06 -7.42
C GLN A 48 8.17 17.44 -6.03
N ARG A 49 7.20 17.58 -5.10
CA ARG A 49 7.36 17.04 -3.76
C ARG A 49 7.42 15.52 -3.79
N ARG A 50 8.44 14.97 -3.15
CA ARG A 50 8.62 13.53 -2.95
C ARG A 50 8.83 13.24 -1.48
N GLU A 51 8.36 12.10 -1.02
CA GLU A 51 8.74 11.58 0.30
C GLU A 51 9.37 10.21 0.19
N THR A 52 10.19 9.91 1.18
CA THR A 52 10.81 8.60 1.31
C THR A 52 9.96 7.75 2.25
N VAL A 53 9.52 6.61 1.74
CA VAL A 53 8.72 5.62 2.48
C VAL A 53 9.51 4.33 2.59
N GLU A 54 9.59 3.79 3.79
CA GLU A 54 10.09 2.45 4.06
C GLU A 54 8.96 1.45 3.79
N VAL A 55 9.20 0.46 2.94
CA VAL A 55 8.26 -0.64 2.72
C VAL A 55 8.73 -1.81 3.57
N VAL A 56 7.83 -2.43 4.33
CA VAL A 56 8.12 -3.59 5.16
C VAL A 56 7.06 -4.69 4.96
N PRO A 57 7.45 -5.98 5.05
CA PRO A 57 6.48 -7.06 5.16
C PRO A 57 5.62 -6.93 6.42
N LEU A 58 4.34 -7.31 6.34
CA LEU A 58 3.48 -7.40 7.52
C LEU A 58 4.07 -8.38 8.55
N ASP A 59 4.78 -9.41 8.10
CA ASP A 59 5.51 -10.35 8.94
C ASP A 59 6.61 -9.74 9.81
N ALA A 60 7.07 -8.53 9.49
CA ALA A 60 8.02 -7.78 10.32
C ALA A 60 7.32 -6.94 11.40
N VAL A 61 5.99 -6.83 11.37
CA VAL A 61 5.21 -6.08 12.36
C VAL A 61 4.94 -6.98 13.56
N PRO A 62 5.36 -6.61 14.78
CA PRO A 62 5.22 -7.44 15.97
C PRO A 62 3.79 -7.40 16.52
N LEU A 63 2.85 -8.04 15.81
CA LEU A 63 1.47 -8.17 16.24
C LEU A 63 1.36 -9.21 17.37
N LYS A 64 0.55 -8.89 18.39
CA LYS A 64 0.24 -9.81 19.49
C LYS A 64 -0.96 -10.72 19.16
N ALA A 65 -1.90 -10.20 18.38
CA ALA A 65 -3.10 -10.87 17.89
C ALA A 65 -3.53 -10.22 16.57
N LEU A 66 -4.26 -10.97 15.75
CA LEU A 66 -4.85 -10.50 14.50
C LEU A 66 -6.08 -11.35 14.20
N ASP A 67 -7.28 -10.76 14.31
CA ASP A 67 -8.55 -11.47 14.07
C ASP A 67 -9.15 -11.14 12.69
N LEU A 68 -8.84 -9.96 12.16
CA LEU A 68 -9.30 -9.47 10.85
C LEU A 68 -8.18 -8.70 10.15
N LEU A 69 -7.96 -9.00 8.87
CA LEU A 69 -7.11 -8.23 7.97
C LEU A 69 -7.95 -7.74 6.78
N LYS A 70 -8.17 -6.42 6.70
CA LYS A 70 -8.68 -5.76 5.48
C LYS A 70 -7.49 -5.31 4.63
N ILE A 71 -7.51 -5.66 3.35
CA ILE A 71 -6.54 -5.22 2.34
C ILE A 71 -7.31 -4.46 1.27
N ASP A 72 -6.97 -3.20 1.10
CA ASP A 72 -7.54 -2.26 0.15
C ASP A 72 -6.43 -1.25 -0.12
N VAL A 73 -5.59 -1.58 -1.10
CA VAL A 73 -4.29 -0.92 -1.34
C VAL A 73 -4.09 -0.56 -2.81
N GLU A 74 -5.17 -0.62 -3.59
CA GLU A 74 -5.26 -0.19 -4.99
C GLU A 74 -4.16 -0.82 -5.86
N SER A 75 -4.37 -2.09 -6.22
CA SER A 75 -3.51 -2.90 -7.10
C SER A 75 -2.18 -3.36 -6.46
N MET A 76 -2.10 -3.37 -5.13
CA MET A 76 -0.94 -3.85 -4.37
C MET A 76 -1.26 -5.03 -3.44
N GLU A 77 -2.44 -5.64 -3.60
CA GLU A 77 -3.01 -6.64 -2.70
C GLU A 77 -2.10 -7.87 -2.60
N LEU A 78 -1.64 -8.36 -3.75
CA LEU A 78 -0.77 -9.53 -3.83
C LEU A 78 0.56 -9.31 -3.09
N GLU A 79 1.14 -8.11 -3.19
CA GLU A 79 2.40 -7.78 -2.53
C GLU A 79 2.23 -7.72 -1.01
N VAL A 80 1.10 -7.19 -0.52
CA VAL A 80 0.79 -7.22 0.91
C VAL A 80 0.57 -8.66 1.40
N LEU A 81 -0.14 -9.49 0.64
CA LEU A 81 -0.37 -10.90 0.97
C LEU A 81 0.95 -11.70 1.04
N ARG A 82 1.85 -11.49 0.08
CA ARG A 82 3.20 -12.09 0.08
C ARG A 82 4.00 -11.67 1.31
N GLY A 83 3.94 -10.39 1.67
CA GLY A 83 4.59 -9.87 2.88
C GLY A 83 3.95 -10.32 4.20
N ALA A 84 2.81 -11.00 4.15
CA ALA A 84 2.02 -11.42 5.29
C ALA A 84 1.97 -12.94 5.49
N GLU A 85 2.72 -13.73 4.70
CA GLU A 85 2.62 -15.19 4.67
C GLU A 85 2.72 -15.84 6.06
N ARG A 86 3.73 -15.48 6.87
CA ARG A 86 3.88 -16.06 8.22
C ARG A 86 2.81 -15.56 9.18
N THR A 87 2.41 -14.30 9.05
CA THR A 87 1.37 -13.67 9.89
C THR A 87 0.02 -14.34 9.65
N LEU A 88 -0.35 -14.54 8.38
CA LEU A 88 -1.57 -15.25 7.99
C LEU A 88 -1.53 -16.71 8.45
N GLY A 89 -0.40 -17.39 8.28
CA GLY A 89 -0.22 -18.76 8.78
C GLY A 89 -0.33 -18.88 10.30
N ARG A 90 0.23 -17.92 11.04
CA ARG A 90 0.24 -17.90 12.52
C ARG A 90 -1.12 -17.58 13.13
N PHE A 91 -1.76 -16.50 12.67
CA PHE A 91 -2.96 -15.96 13.31
C PHE A 91 -4.26 -16.44 12.66
N ARG A 92 -4.22 -16.85 11.39
CA ARG A 92 -5.39 -17.28 10.61
C ARG A 92 -6.60 -16.34 10.75
N PRO A 93 -6.42 -15.01 10.55
CA PRO A 93 -7.51 -14.06 10.67
C PRO A 93 -8.56 -14.27 9.58
N ALA A 94 -9.74 -13.68 9.76
CA ALA A 94 -10.60 -13.38 8.62
C ALA A 94 -9.86 -12.41 7.69
N VAL A 95 -9.86 -12.67 6.38
CA VAL A 95 -9.20 -11.80 5.40
C VAL A 95 -10.26 -11.28 4.43
N TYR A 96 -10.31 -9.96 4.29
CA TYR A 96 -11.10 -9.28 3.26
C TYR A 96 -10.14 -8.55 2.35
N VAL A 97 -10.13 -8.92 1.07
CA VAL A 97 -9.31 -8.29 0.04
C VAL A 97 -10.25 -7.58 -0.93
N GLU A 98 -10.05 -6.28 -1.09
CA GLU A 98 -10.71 -5.48 -2.10
C GLU A 98 -9.90 -5.59 -3.40
N ASP A 99 -10.42 -6.38 -4.33
CA ASP A 99 -9.91 -6.48 -5.70
C ASP A 99 -10.94 -5.84 -6.62
N SER A 100 -10.87 -4.51 -6.74
CA SER A 100 -11.89 -3.67 -7.39
C SER A 100 -11.61 -3.42 -8.86
N GLU A 101 -10.46 -3.86 -9.38
CA GLU A 101 -10.09 -3.73 -10.79
C GLU A 101 -10.39 -5.06 -11.50
N ALA A 102 -11.68 -5.31 -11.78
CA ALA A 102 -12.06 -6.34 -12.74
C ALA A 102 -11.60 -5.92 -14.15
N GLU A 103 -11.03 -6.86 -14.92
CA GLU A 103 -10.66 -6.68 -16.34
C GLU A 103 -11.74 -5.97 -17.18
#